data_AF-A0A4Y2LQ70-F1
#
_entry.id   AF-A0A4Y2LQ70-F1
#
_cell.length_a   1.000
_cell.length_b   1.000
_cell.length_c   1.000
_cell.angle_alpha   90.00
_cell.angle_beta   90.00
_cell.angle_gamma   90.00
#
_symmetry.space_group_name_H-M   'P 1'
#
loop_
_entity.id
_entity.type
_entity.pdbx_description
1 polymer ?
#
loop_
_entity_poly.entity_id
_entity_poly.type
_entity_poly.pdbx_seq_one_letter_code
_entity_poly.pdbx_strand_id
1 'polypeptide(L)' 'TQYDAMVEKCSLCEDNVVTDKCGVGEKGIDVLIKASIARKDGKHELFRGQKMIVLHASCRKKYTRP' A
#
# COMPACT_ATOMS: atom_id res chain seq x y z
N THR A 1 -18.08 21.07 8.03
CA THR A 1 -17.64 20.43 9.29
C THR A 1 -16.51 19.51 8.94
N GLN A 2 -15.40 19.66 9.65
CA GLN A 2 -14.11 19.07 9.35
C GLN A 2 -14.22 17.54 9.52
N TYR A 3 -14.41 16.80 8.43
CA TYR A 3 -14.23 15.35 8.42
C TYR A 3 -12.77 15.06 8.08
N ASP A 4 -11.85 15.59 8.89
CA ASP A 4 -10.48 15.10 8.94
C ASP A 4 -10.49 13.78 9.73
N ALA A 5 -11.16 12.78 9.16
CA ALA A 5 -11.35 11.49 9.79
C ALA A 5 -10.19 10.58 9.38
N MET A 6 -8.99 10.85 9.90
CA MET A 6 -7.88 9.87 10.04
C MET A 6 -7.76 8.87 8.88
N VAL A 7 -7.87 9.36 7.64
CA VAL A 7 -8.21 8.47 6.54
C VAL A 7 -6.92 7.76 6.12
N GLU A 8 -6.86 6.46 6.41
CA GLU A 8 -5.73 5.64 6.00
C GLU A 8 -5.62 5.74 4.47
N LYS A 9 -4.47 6.21 3.98
CA LYS A 9 -4.22 6.39 2.55
C LYS A 9 -3.50 5.18 1.99
N CYS A 10 -3.86 4.82 0.76
CA CYS A 10 -3.23 3.74 0.06
C CYS A 10 -1.83 4.17 -0.36
N SER A 11 -0.80 3.52 0.16
CA SER A 11 0.59 3.82 -0.21
C SER A 11 0.94 3.56 -1.69
N LEU A 12 0.04 2.95 -2.47
CA LEU A 12 0.24 2.68 -3.90
C LEU A 12 -0.35 3.74 -4.82
N CYS A 13 -1.53 4.27 -4.50
CA CYS A 13 -2.25 5.23 -5.34
C CYS A 13 -2.54 6.56 -4.64
N GLU A 14 -2.10 6.72 -3.38
CA GLU A 14 -2.24 7.92 -2.54
C GLU A 14 -3.69 8.34 -2.24
N ASP A 15 -4.67 7.62 -2.78
CA ASP A 15 -6.09 7.75 -2.48
C ASP A 15 -6.49 7.17 -1.12
N ASN A 16 -7.60 7.68 -0.60
CA ASN A 16 -8.15 7.31 0.68
C ASN A 16 -8.76 5.89 0.65
N VAL A 17 -8.47 5.09 1.68
CA VAL A 17 -8.92 3.69 1.79
C VAL A 17 -10.18 3.63 2.65
N VAL A 18 -11.32 3.99 2.04
CA VAL A 18 -12.59 4.18 2.77
C VAL A 18 -13.32 2.85 3.06
N THR A 19 -13.37 1.94 2.08
CA THR A 19 -14.18 0.70 2.17
C THR A 19 -13.38 -0.58 1.91
N ASP A 20 -12.35 -0.52 1.07
CA ASP A 20 -11.56 -1.69 0.63
C ASP A 20 -10.21 -1.79 1.36
N LYS A 21 -10.21 -1.59 2.69
CA LYS A 21 -8.97 -1.58 3.47
C LYS A 21 -8.36 -2.97 3.58
N CYS A 22 -7.15 -3.11 3.03
CA CYS A 22 -6.33 -4.30 3.15
C CYS A 22 -5.10 -3.96 4.00
N GLY A 23 -5.10 -4.43 5.24
CA GLY A 23 -3.90 -4.40 6.08
C GLY A 23 -2.90 -5.43 5.57
N VAL A 24 -1.72 -4.95 5.15
CA VAL A 24 -0.63 -5.81 4.72
C VAL A 24 0.44 -5.79 5.80
N GLY A 25 0.63 -6.94 6.45
CA GLY A 25 1.72 -7.14 7.40
C GLY A 25 3.06 -7.42 6.71
N GLU A 26 4.11 -7.61 7.49
CA GLU A 26 5.51 -7.73 7.05
C GLU A 26 5.73 -8.69 5.87
N LYS A 27 5.09 -9.87 5.88
CA LYS A 27 5.19 -10.85 4.77
C LYS A 27 4.68 -10.31 3.44
N GLY A 28 3.63 -9.49 3.44
CA GLY A 28 3.11 -8.89 2.23
C GLY A 28 3.85 -7.61 1.82
N ILE A 29 4.49 -6.93 2.78
CA ILE A 29 5.37 -5.79 2.51
C ILE A 29 6.60 -6.24 1.71
N ASP A 30 7.21 -7.38 2.04
CA ASP A 30 8.33 -7.95 1.26
C ASP A 30 7.95 -8.17 -0.22
N VAL A 31 6.73 -8.68 -0.46
CA VAL A 31 6.21 -8.89 -1.82
C VAL A 31 6.01 -7.57 -2.55
N LEU A 32 5.52 -6.53 -1.85
CA LEU A 32 5.32 -5.20 -2.42
C LEU A 32 6.64 -4.49 -2.71
N ILE A 33 7.64 -4.66 -1.85
CA ILE A 33 9.01 -4.19 -2.06
C ILE A 33 9.58 -4.84 -3.33
N LYS A 34 9.53 -6.18 -3.45
CA LYS A 34 9.99 -6.88 -4.66
C LYS A 34 9.25 -6.44 -5.92
N ALA A 35 7.92 -6.31 -5.85
CA ALA A 35 7.12 -5.83 -6.97
C ALA A 35 7.47 -4.39 -7.38
N SER A 36 7.75 -3.53 -6.41
CA SER A 36 8.14 -2.15 -6.66
C SER A 36 9.56 -2.05 -7.24
N ILE A 37 10.51 -2.88 -6.77
CA ILE A 37 11.85 -2.99 -7.36
C ILE A 37 11.75 -3.47 -8.81
N ALA A 38 10.93 -4.50 -9.08
CA ALA A 38 10.72 -5.02 -10.43
C ALA A 38 10.14 -3.97 -11.38
N ARG A 39 9.21 -3.13 -10.90
CA ARG A 39 8.62 -2.03 -11.66
C ARG A 39 9.51 -0.78 -11.74
N LYS A 40 10.55 -0.67 -10.92
CA LYS A 40 11.44 0.50 -10.79
C LYS A 40 10.71 1.79 -10.40
N ASP A 41 9.63 1.67 -9.64
CA ASP A 41 8.81 2.81 -9.18
C ASP A 41 9.43 3.61 -8.00
N GLY A 42 10.46 3.09 -7.34
CA GLY A 42 11.03 3.72 -6.12
C GLY A 42 10.15 3.59 -4.86
N LYS A 43 8.87 3.21 -4.99
CA LYS A 43 7.92 3.05 -3.87
C LYS A 43 8.34 2.02 -2.82
N HIS A 44 9.28 1.14 -3.11
CA HIS A 44 9.84 0.17 -2.15
C HIS A 44 10.47 0.84 -0.92
N GLU A 45 10.95 2.08 -1.02
CA GLU A 45 11.47 2.81 0.14
C GLU A 45 10.36 3.20 1.13
N LEU A 46 9.16 3.54 0.63
CA LEU A 46 7.98 3.84 1.47
C LEU A 46 7.51 2.61 2.26
N PHE A 47 7.67 1.43 1.68
CA PHE A 47 7.32 0.16 2.31
C PHE A 47 8.40 -0.32 3.30
N ARG A 48 9.64 0.13 3.13
CA ARG A 48 10.77 -0.32 3.93
C ARG A 48 10.73 0.31 5.32
N GLY A 49 10.70 -0.53 6.35
CA GLY A 49 10.62 -0.09 7.76
C GLY A 49 9.19 0.12 8.28
N GLN A 50 8.17 -0.05 7.44
CA GLN A 50 6.78 -0.13 7.89
C GLN A 50 6.48 -1.55 8.40
N LYS A 51 5.82 -1.66 9.57
CA LYS A 51 5.36 -2.95 10.12
C LYS A 51 4.02 -3.38 9.56
N MET A 52 3.18 -2.41 9.22
CA MET A 52 1.86 -2.60 8.65
C MET A 52 1.58 -1.45 7.70
N ILE A 53 1.11 -1.75 6.50
CA ILE A 53 0.66 -0.74 5.53
C ILE A 53 -0.78 -1.03 5.13
N VAL A 54 -1.55 0.02 4.92
CA VAL A 54 -2.93 -0.09 4.45
C VAL A 54 -2.99 0.30 2.99
N LEU A 55 -3.62 -0.57 2.21
CA LEU A 55 -3.76 -0.45 0.77
C LEU A 55 -5.20 -0.80 0.40
N HIS A 56 -5.63 -0.41 -0.79
CA HIS A 56 -6.79 -1.05 -1.39
C HIS A 56 -6.44 -2.49 -1.75
N ALA A 57 -7.34 -3.45 -1.48
CA ALA A 57 -7.17 -4.85 -1.89
C ALA A 57 -7.03 -4.96 -3.41
N SER A 58 -7.78 -4.12 -4.13
CA SER A 58 -7.68 -3.94 -5.59
C SER A 58 -6.31 -3.42 -6.04
N CYS A 59 -5.75 -2.39 -5.39
CA CYS A 59 -4.41 -1.89 -5.67
C CYS A 59 -3.33 -2.95 -5.43
N ARG A 60 -3.41 -3.68 -4.31
CA ARG A 60 -2.51 -4.80 -4.02
C ARG A 60 -2.53 -5.83 -5.15
N LYS A 61 -3.72 -6.26 -5.57
CA LYS A 61 -3.88 -7.30 -6.61
C LYS A 61 -3.33 -6.84 -7.97
N LYS A 62 -3.51 -5.56 -8.32
CA LYS A 62 -2.96 -4.97 -9.54
C LYS A 62 -1.44 -4.81 -9.46
N TYR A 63 -0.93 -4.44 -8.29
CA TYR A 63 0.50 -4.15 -8.08
C TYR A 63 1.36 -5.40 -7.88
N THR A 64 0.82 -6.50 -7.38
CA THR A 64 1.57 -7.78 -7.33
C THR A 64 1.37 -8.62 -8.59
N ARG A 65 0.62 -8.13 -9.58
CA ARG A 65 0.47 -8.79 -10.88
C ARG A 65 1.79 -8.66 -11.65
N PRO A 66 2.32 -9.74 -12.25
CA PRO A 66 3.53 -9.70 -13.07
C PRO A 66 3.36 -8.80 -14.29
#